data_AF-A0A352ND35-F1
#
_entry.id   AF-A0A352ND35-F1
#
_cell.length_a   1.000
_cell.length_b   1.000
_cell.length_c   1.000
_cell.angle_alpha   90.00
_cell.angle_beta   90.00
_cell.angle_gamma   90.00
#
_symmetry.space_group_name_H-M   'P 1'
#
loop_
_entity.id
_entity.type
_entity.pdbx_description
1 polymer ?
#
loop_
_entity_poly.entity_id
_entity_poly.type
_entity_poly.pdbx_seq_one_letter_code
_entity_poly.pdbx_strand_id
1 'polypeptide(L)'
;MDIRAKDFILMPRHLREFNHAHVEFFDGKNGKLFYPYVMTKRKDGRIIPVMIEKHDNFERIHKVFVTRKLVAERKTTRTPLRSTGMGREDEIS
;
A
#
# COMPACT_ATOMS: atom_id res chain seq x y z
N MET A 1 17.17 -1.67 -8.44
CA MET A 1 16.65 -0.47 -7.74
C MET A 1 15.98 -0.95 -6.47
N ASP A 2 16.42 -0.49 -5.30
CA ASP A 2 15.86 -0.94 -4.03
C ASP A 2 14.65 -0.09 -3.64
N ILE A 3 13.46 -0.62 -3.90
CA ILE A 3 12.21 0.09 -3.61
C ILE A 3 11.91 0.17 -2.11
N ARG A 4 12.58 -0.63 -1.27
CA ARG A 4 12.39 -0.64 0.19
C ARG A 4 13.28 0.40 0.88
N ALA A 5 14.21 1.04 0.15
CA ALA A 5 15.03 2.13 0.67
C ALA A 5 14.16 3.28 1.19
N LYS A 6 14.59 3.89 2.30
CA LYS A 6 13.89 5.04 2.89
C LYS A 6 13.72 6.17 1.88
N ASP A 7 12.55 6.81 1.90
CA ASP A 7 12.15 7.92 1.03
C ASP A 7 12.03 7.59 -0.47
N PHE A 8 12.19 6.34 -0.86
CA PHE A 8 11.96 5.87 -2.22
C PHE A 8 10.53 6.17 -2.67
N ILE A 9 10.37 6.80 -3.84
CA ILE A 9 9.04 7.13 -4.40
C ILE A 9 8.44 5.91 -5.09
N LEU A 10 7.35 5.39 -4.55
CA LEU A 10 6.64 4.25 -5.11
C LEU A 10 5.74 4.68 -6.27
N MET A 11 5.72 3.81 -7.29
CA MET A 11 4.80 3.84 -8.42
C MET A 11 3.80 2.70 -8.23
N PRO A 12 2.62 2.73 -8.88
CA PRO A 12 1.61 1.65 -8.74
C PRO A 12 2.20 0.25 -8.88
N ARG A 13 3.02 0.02 -9.92
CA ARG A 13 3.69 -1.27 -10.19
C ARG A 13 4.59 -1.76 -9.04
N HIS A 14 5.18 -0.85 -8.25
CA HIS A 14 6.07 -1.23 -7.16
C HIS A 14 5.29 -1.89 -6.01
N LEU A 15 3.97 -1.73 -5.94
CA LEU A 15 3.14 -2.39 -4.93
C LEU A 15 3.08 -3.91 -5.10
N ARG A 16 3.43 -4.45 -6.28
CA ARG A 16 3.55 -5.90 -6.49
C ARG A 16 4.49 -6.58 -5.50
N GLU A 17 5.55 -5.88 -5.08
CA GLU A 17 6.55 -6.36 -4.12
C GLU A 17 6.05 -6.40 -2.66
N PHE A 18 4.90 -5.80 -2.40
CA PHE A 18 4.23 -5.79 -1.10
C PHE A 18 2.93 -6.60 -1.15
N ASN A 19 2.82 -7.59 -2.05
CA ASN A 19 1.59 -8.37 -2.19
C ASN A 19 1.16 -8.96 -0.83
N HIS A 20 -0.15 -9.06 -0.62
CA HIS A 20 -0.77 -9.43 0.67
C HIS A 20 -0.61 -8.42 1.81
N ALA A 21 0.06 -7.27 1.59
CA ALA A 21 0.09 -6.17 2.55
C ALA A 21 -1.31 -5.65 2.89
N HIS A 22 -1.44 -5.11 4.09
CA HIS A 22 -2.59 -4.32 4.49
C HIS A 22 -2.44 -2.89 3.96
N VAL A 23 -3.51 -2.34 3.40
CA VAL A 23 -3.53 -1.00 2.81
C VAL A 23 -4.62 -0.18 3.50
N GLU A 24 -4.24 1.00 3.96
CA GLU A 24 -5.14 2.02 4.50
C GLU A 24 -5.27 3.16 3.50
N PHE A 25 -6.50 3.61 3.26
CA PHE A 25 -6.83 4.75 2.40
C PHE A 25 -7.15 5.99 3.24
N PHE A 26 -7.00 7.19 2.67
CA PHE A 26 -7.31 8.45 3.37
C PHE A 26 -8.77 8.58 3.82
N ASP A 27 -9.70 7.87 3.18
CA ASP A 27 -11.11 7.85 3.57
C ASP A 27 -11.41 6.89 4.73
N GLY A 28 -10.37 6.36 5.38
CA GLY A 28 -10.46 5.41 6.49
C GLY A 28 -10.82 3.98 6.07
N LYS A 29 -10.98 3.72 4.75
CA LYS A 29 -11.17 2.35 4.27
C LYS A 29 -9.86 1.60 4.34
N ASN A 30 -9.99 0.31 4.62
CA ASN A 30 -8.86 -0.61 4.69
C ASN A 30 -9.09 -1.81 3.79
N GLY A 31 -8.02 -2.44 3.34
CA GLY A 31 -8.08 -3.63 2.51
C GLY A 31 -6.79 -4.43 2.51
N LYS A 32 -6.84 -5.58 1.85
CA LYS A 32 -5.66 -6.42 1.62
C LYS A 32 -5.25 -6.30 0.16
N LEU A 33 -3.98 -6.07 -0.09
CA LEU A 33 -3.40 -5.99 -1.43
C LEU A 33 -3.32 -7.39 -2.04
N PHE A 34 -3.92 -7.51 -3.23
CA PHE A 34 -3.80 -8.64 -4.14
C PHE A 34 -3.53 -8.03 -5.52
N TYR A 35 -2.27 -7.67 -5.76
CA TYR A 35 -1.89 -6.87 -6.94
C TYR A 35 -2.47 -7.47 -8.24
N PRO A 36 -3.13 -6.68 -9.10
CA PRO A 36 -3.19 -5.21 -9.13
C PRO A 36 -4.33 -4.57 -8.32
N TYR A 37 -5.02 -5.33 -7.47
CA TYR A 37 -6.19 -4.89 -6.71
C TYR A 37 -5.92 -4.75 -5.21
N VAL A 38 -6.63 -3.84 -4.54
CA VAL A 38 -6.84 -3.93 -3.08
C VAL A 38 -8.27 -4.37 -2.84
N MET A 39 -8.43 -5.48 -2.12
CA MET A 39 -9.73 -6.01 -1.74
C MET A 39 -10.21 -5.28 -0.49
N THR A 40 -11.18 -4.37 -0.66
CA THR A 40 -11.76 -3.57 0.42
C THR A 40 -13.11 -4.13 0.84
N LYS A 41 -13.42 -4.11 2.14
CA LYS A 41 -14.74 -4.52 2.65
C LYS A 41 -15.62 -3.28 2.88
N ARG A 42 -16.82 -3.26 2.31
CA ARG A 42 -17.82 -2.23 2.59
C ARG A 42 -18.55 -2.48 3.91
N LYS A 43 -19.27 -1.47 4.39
CA LYS A 43 -20.10 -1.55 5.60
C LYS A 43 -21.18 -2.65 5.52
N ASP A 44 -21.67 -2.93 4.31
CA ASP A 44 -22.66 -3.98 4.02
C ASP A 44 -22.03 -5.40 3.93
N GLY A 45 -20.73 -5.52 4.19
CA GLY A 45 -20.01 -6.79 4.14
C GLY A 45 -19.48 -7.20 2.77
N ARG A 46 -19.86 -6.51 1.69
CA ARG A 46 -19.38 -6.85 0.33
C ARG A 46 -17.90 -6.52 0.17
N ILE A 47 -17.18 -7.39 -0.51
CA ILE A 47 -15.77 -7.17 -0.88
C ILE A 47 -15.73 -6.57 -2.28
N ILE A 48 -15.01 -5.45 -2.43
CA ILE A 48 -14.86 -4.75 -3.70
C ILE A 48 -13.39 -4.61 -4.07
N PRO A 49 -13.00 -5.04 -5.27
CA PRO A 49 -11.65 -4.83 -5.78
C PRO A 49 -11.47 -3.35 -6.17
N VAL A 50 -10.40 -2.75 -5.68
CA VAL A 50 -9.95 -1.40 -6.07
C VAL A 50 -8.69 -1.57 -6.93
N MET A 51 -8.78 -1.27 -8.23
CA MET A 51 -7.66 -1.40 -9.17
C MET A 51 -6.62 -0.30 -8.93
N ILE A 52 -5.43 -0.66 -8.46
CA ILE A 52 -4.39 0.28 -8.02
C ILE A 52 -3.54 0.82 -9.17
N GLU A 53 -3.50 0.14 -10.32
CA GLU A 53 -2.87 0.70 -11.53
C GLU A 53 -3.61 1.94 -12.06
N LYS A 54 -4.88 2.16 -11.67
CA LYS A 54 -5.56 3.45 -11.91
C LYS A 54 -4.99 4.51 -10.97
N HIS A 55 -4.48 5.60 -11.56
CA HIS A 55 -3.79 6.67 -10.83
C HIS A 55 -4.61 7.21 -9.65
N ASP A 56 -5.88 7.56 -9.87
CA ASP A 56 -6.77 8.09 -8.83
C ASP A 56 -6.94 7.15 -7.64
N ASN A 57 -6.92 5.84 -7.86
CA ASN A 57 -7.00 4.86 -6.77
C ASN A 57 -5.69 4.74 -6.01
N PHE A 58 -4.55 4.84 -6.72
CA PHE A 58 -3.23 4.83 -6.10
C PHE A 58 -2.98 6.06 -5.22
N GLU A 59 -3.45 7.23 -5.63
CA GLU A 59 -3.31 8.47 -4.85
C GLU A 59 -4.09 8.47 -3.54
N ARG A 60 -5.11 7.61 -3.44
CA ARG A 60 -5.92 7.46 -2.23
C ARG A 60 -5.24 6.62 -1.15
N ILE A 61 -4.16 5.89 -1.48
CA ILE A 61 -3.41 5.09 -0.51
C ILE A 61 -2.72 6.04 0.47
N HIS A 62 -3.03 5.86 1.75
CA HIS A 62 -2.40 6.56 2.86
C HIS A 62 -1.19 5.78 3.36
N LYS A 63 -1.37 4.49 3.69
CA LYS A 63 -0.35 3.65 4.31
C LYS A 63 -0.38 2.23 3.77
N VAL A 64 0.79 1.60 3.76
CA VAL A 64 0.97 0.18 3.41
C VAL A 64 1.72 -0.50 4.55
N PHE A 65 1.16 -1.59 5.05
CA PHE A 65 1.72 -2.38 6.14
C PHE A 65 1.99 -3.81 5.69
N VAL A 66 3.21 -4.29 5.90
CA VAL A 66 3.54 -5.71 5.76
C VAL A 66 3.57 -6.31 7.15
N THR A 67 2.72 -7.32 7.37
CA THR A 67 2.45 -7.90 8.70
C THR A 67 1.93 -6.82 9.67
N ARG A 68 2.83 -6.09 10.35
CA ARG A 68 2.50 -4.97 11.25
C ARG A 68 3.46 -3.78 11.09
N LYS A 69 4.44 -3.88 10.17
CA LYS A 69 5.44 -2.83 9.93
C LYS A 69 4.93 -1.90 8.83
N LEU A 70 4.93 -0.60 9.09
CA LEU A 70 4.59 0.43 8.10
C LEU A 70 5.73 0.52 7.08
N VAL A 71 5.53 -0.01 5.87
CA VAL A 71 6.57 -0.07 4.84
C VAL A 71 6.52 1.11 3.87
N ALA A 72 5.35 1.73 3.72
CA ALA A 72 5.18 2.93 2.91
C ALA A 72 4.08 3.84 3.45
N GLU A 73 4.26 5.15 3.29
CA GLU A 73 3.34 6.19 3.74
C GLU A 73 3.27 7.34 2.73
N ARG A 74 2.08 7.92 2.61
CA ARG A 74 1.80 9.14 1.88
C ARG A 74 1.25 10.15 2.86
N LYS A 75 1.89 11.32 3.03
CA LYS A 75 1.44 12.31 4.04
C LYS A 75 0.09 12.96 3.69
N THR A 76 -0.13 13.24 2.41
CA THR A 76 -1.38 13.80 1.87
C THR A 76 -1.63 13.24 0.47
N THR A 77 -2.88 13.30 -0.02
CA THR A 77 -3.24 12.86 -1.38
C THR A 77 -2.40 13.49 -2.49
N ARG A 78 -1.82 14.68 -2.24
CA ARG A 78 -0.98 15.43 -3.18
C ARG A 78 0.52 15.11 -3.13
N THR A 79 0.96 14.38 -2.12
CA THR A 79 2.37 13.98 -1.96
C THR A 79 2.60 12.58 -2.47
N PRO A 80 3.80 12.19 -2.93
CA PRO A 80 4.06 10.81 -3.35
C PRO A 80 3.97 9.80 -2.20
N LEU A 81 3.62 8.55 -2.53
CA LEU A 81 3.75 7.42 -1.61
C LEU A 81 5.25 7.07 -1.49
N ARG A 82 5.80 7.12 -0.27
CA ARG A 82 7.22 6.88 -0.03
C ARG A 82 7.43 5.66 0.84
N SER A 83 8.46 4.89 0.53
CA SER A 83 8.91 3.81 1.41
C SER A 83 9.54 4.37 2.69
N THR A 84 9.29 3.72 3.81
CA THR A 84 9.77 4.16 5.12
C THR A 84 11.19 3.67 5.45
N GLY A 85 11.72 2.73 4.66
CA GLY A 85 12.94 2.00 4.99
C GLY A 85 12.69 0.75 5.85
N MET A 86 11.46 0.59 6.37
CA MET A 86 11.08 -0.55 7.22
C MET A 86 10.54 -1.71 6.38
N GLY A 87 10.72 -2.95 6.85
CA GLY A 87 10.29 -4.17 6.13
C GLY A 87 11.42 -4.96 5.47
N ARG A 88 12.69 -4.61 5.77
CA ARG A 88 13.90 -5.35 5.34
C ARG A 88 14.25 -6.55 6.25
N GLU A 89 13.68 -6.62 7.44
CA GLU A 89 14.25 -7.38 8.57
C GLU A 89 13.68 -8.78 8.84
N ASP A 90 12.82 -9.36 8.00
CA ASP A 90 12.24 -10.69 8.28
C ASP A 90 12.58 -11.75 7.22
N GLU A 91 13.86 -11.90 6.83
CA GLU A 91 14.36 -13.08 6.09
C GLU A 91 15.43 -13.89 6.84
N ILE A 92 15.72 -13.61 8.12
CA ILE A 92 16.58 -14.47 8.95
C ILE A 92 16.04 -14.55 10.38
N SER A 93 15.22 -15.55 10.67
CA SER A 93 15.07 -16.18 12.00
C SER A 93 14.42 -17.54 11.85
#